data_AF-V4XEU6-F1
#
_entry.id   AF-V4XEU6-F1
#
_cell.length_a   1.000
_cell.length_b   1.000
_cell.length_c   1.000
_cell.angle_alpha   90.00
_cell.angle_beta   90.00
_cell.angle_gamma   90.00
#
_symmetry.space_group_name_H-M   'P 1'
#
loop_
_entity.id
_entity.type
_entity.pdbx_description
1 polymer ?
#
loop_
_entity_poly.entity_id
_entity_poly.type
_entity_poly.pdbx_seq_one_letter_code
_entity_poly.pdbx_strand_id
1 'polypeptide(L)' 'MELEEGMLRKVGLSVTVVLVFIAAFVGIGLQFSNDGLSPTGGLALVAGVVLFILSFAAVGLLLND' A
#
# COMPACT_ATOMS: atom_id res chain seq x y z
N MET A 1 -26.46 10.96 10.77
CA MET A 1 -25.67 10.95 9.53
C MET A 1 -25.79 9.54 8.98
N GLU A 2 -26.72 9.32 8.06
CA GLU A 2 -26.77 8.07 7.28
C GLU A 2 -25.59 8.12 6.32
N LEU A 3 -24.48 7.50 6.74
CA LEU A 3 -23.34 7.30 5.88
C LEU A 3 -23.78 6.30 4.83
N GLU A 4 -24.18 6.83 3.68
CA GLU A 4 -24.50 6.08 2.47
C GLU A 4 -23.51 4.92 2.32
N GLU A 5 -24.03 3.70 2.26
CA GLU A 5 -23.29 2.45 2.44
C GLU A 5 -22.13 2.28 1.42
N GLY A 6 -22.18 3.03 0.31
CA GLY A 6 -21.12 3.13 -0.68
C GLY A 6 -19.93 4.01 -0.27
N MET A 7 -20.13 5.03 0.55
CA MET A 7 -19.08 5.99 0.93
C MET A 7 -18.09 5.38 1.93
N LEU A 8 -18.61 4.61 2.90
CA LEU A 8 -17.80 3.84 3.85
C LEU A 8 -16.97 2.76 3.14
N ARG A 9 -17.48 2.14 2.07
CA ARG A 9 -16.73 1.18 1.25
C ARG A 9 -15.57 1.84 0.52
N LYS A 10 -15.79 2.99 -0.13
CA LYS A 10 -14.72 3.70 -0.87
C LYS A 10 -13.61 4.18 0.08
N VAL A 11 -13.97 4.69 1.26
CA VAL A 11 -13.00 5.09 2.30
C VAL A 11 -12.32 3.88 2.93
N GLY A 12 -13.07 2.83 3.24
CA GLY A 12 -12.52 1.59 3.82
C GLY A 12 -11.45 0.98 2.93
N LEU A 13 -11.70 0.93 1.61
CA LEU A 13 -10.77 0.32 0.66
C LEU A 13 -9.45 1.11 0.57
N SER A 14 -9.48 2.45 0.54
CA SER A 14 -8.27 3.26 0.47
C SER A 14 -7.44 3.13 1.76
N VAL A 15 -8.09 3.14 2.92
CA VAL A 15 -7.44 2.94 4.21
C VAL A 15 -6.78 1.55 4.28
N THR A 16 -7.48 0.50 3.82
CA THR A 16 -6.91 -0.86 3.77
C THR A 16 -5.65 -0.92 2.91
N VAL A 17 -5.65 -0.28 1.74
CA VAL A 17 -4.48 -0.28 0.83
C VAL A 17 -3.28 0.41 1.48
N VAL A 18 -3.50 1.51 2.19
CA VAL A 18 -2.45 2.21 2.95
C VAL A 18 -1.89 1.32 4.06
N LEU A 19 -2.74 0.63 4.81
CA LEU A 19 -2.29 -0.26 5.89
C LEU A 19 -1.47 -1.44 5.35
N VAL A 20 -1.89 -2.03 4.22
CA VAL A 20 -1.14 -3.09 3.54
C VAL A 20 0.23 -2.58 3.09
N PHE A 21 0.29 -1.37 2.57
CA PHE A 21 1.55 -0.75 2.15
C PHE A 21 2.52 -0.51 3.31
N ILE A 22 2.01 0.00 4.43
CA ILE A 22 2.81 0.19 5.65
C ILE A 22 3.37 -1.15 6.12
N ALA A 23 2.54 -2.20 6.16
CA ALA A 23 2.99 -3.54 6.54
C ALA A 23 4.08 -4.08 5.60
N ALA A 24 3.96 -3.85 4.29
CA ALA A 24 4.99 -4.23 3.33
C ALA A 24 6.33 -3.52 3.59
N PHE A 25 6.30 -2.21 3.87
CA PHE A 25 7.51 -1.43 4.20
C PHE A 25 8.17 -1.88 5.49
N VAL A 26 7.37 -2.16 6.52
CA VAL A 26 7.88 -2.73 7.77
C VAL A 26 8.50 -4.10 7.52
N GLY A 27 7.85 -4.97 6.74
CA GLY A 27 8.39 -6.29 6.36
C GLY A 27 9.74 -6.19 5.64
N ILE A 28 9.85 -5.28 4.67
CA ILE A 28 11.12 -5.01 3.96
C ILE A 28 12.19 -4.51 4.95
N GLY A 29 11.82 -3.59 5.84
CA GLY A 29 12.71 -3.08 6.88
C GLY A 29 13.26 -4.20 7.77
N LEU A 30 12.39 -5.08 8.27
CA LEU A 30 12.75 -6.21 9.13
C LEU A 30 13.61 -7.25 8.42
N GLN A 31 13.37 -7.49 7.12
CA GLN A 31 14.08 -8.52 6.37
C GLN A 31 15.43 -8.05 5.81
N PHE A 32 15.58 -6.75 5.51
CA PHE A 32 16.73 -6.23 4.78
C PHE A 32 17.57 -5.18 5.52
N SER A 33 17.22 -4.80 6.76
CA SER A 33 17.95 -3.76 7.55
C SER A 33 18.85 -4.33 8.66
N ASN A 34 19.62 -5.39 8.38
CA ASN A 34 20.45 -6.00 9.43
C ASN A 34 21.67 -5.13 9.83
N ASP A 35 22.14 -4.22 8.96
CA ASP A 35 23.23 -3.25 9.22
C ASP A 35 23.05 -1.94 8.41
N GLY A 36 21.80 -1.59 8.10
CA GLY A 36 21.42 -0.59 7.10
C GLY A 36 20.75 -1.22 5.88
N LEU A 37 20.20 -0.38 5.00
CA LEU A 37 19.43 -0.87 3.85
C LEU A 37 20.39 -1.49 2.81
N SER A 38 20.40 -2.82 2.70
CA SER A 38 21.17 -3.50 1.66
C SER A 38 20.75 -3.04 0.25
N PRO A 39 21.61 -3.16 -0.78
CA PRO A 39 21.24 -2.83 -2.16
C PRO A 39 19.96 -3.55 -2.62
N THR A 40 19.81 -4.82 -2.22
CA THR A 40 18.59 -5.62 -2.46
C THR A 40 17.38 -5.05 -1.72
N GLY A 41 17.56 -4.60 -0.46
CA GLY A 41 16.53 -3.91 0.30
C GLY A 41 16.09 -2.59 -0.35
N GLY A 42 17.03 -1.84 -0.93
CA GLY A 42 16.74 -0.63 -1.71
C GLY A 42 15.88 -0.93 -2.94
N LEU A 43 16.24 -1.96 -3.71
CA LEU A 43 15.43 -2.41 -4.85
C LEU A 43 14.05 -2.92 -4.42
N ALA A 44 13.96 -3.66 -3.31
CA ALA A 44 12.70 -4.13 -2.75
C ALA A 44 11.80 -2.94 -2.33
N LEU A 45 12.38 -1.89 -1.75
CA LEU A 45 11.65 -0.69 -1.36
C LEU A 45 11.13 0.07 -2.58
N VAL A 46 11.95 0.24 -3.63
CA VAL A 46 11.52 0.82 -4.91
C VAL A 46 10.40 0.00 -5.55
N ALA A 47 10.54 -1.33 -5.61
CA ALA A 47 9.49 -2.21 -6.11
C ALA A 47 8.20 -2.10 -5.29
N GLY A 48 8.31 -1.96 -3.96
CA GLY A 48 7.19 -1.71 -3.06
C GLY A 48 6.45 -0.41 -3.38
N VAL A 49 7.19 0.68 -3.64
CA VAL A 49 6.59 1.96 -4.08
C VAL A 49 5.85 1.81 -5.41
N VAL A 50 6.46 1.11 -6.38
CA VAL A 50 5.82 0.88 -7.69
C VAL A 50 4.52 0.09 -7.51
N LEU A 51 4.54 -1.00 -6.74
CA LEU A 51 3.35 -1.80 -6.44
C LEU A 51 2.28 -0.98 -5.72
N PHE A 52 2.67 -0.07 -4.83
CA PHE A 52 1.74 0.82 -4.16
C PHE A 52 1.03 1.76 -5.12
N ILE A 53 1.78 2.41 -6.01
CA ILE A 53 1.20 3.28 -7.04
C ILE A 53 0.24 2.49 -7.92
N LEU A 54 0.63 1.28 -8.34
CA LEU A 54 -0.23 0.39 -9.12
C LEU A 54 -1.49 -0.04 -8.35
N SER A 55 -1.38 -0.28 -7.05
CA SER A 55 -2.53 -0.62 -6.21
C SER A 55 -3.53 0.53 -6.12
N PHE A 56 -3.06 1.78 -6.05
CA PHE A 56 -3.93 2.95 -6.10
C PHE A 56 -4.57 3.16 -7.48
N ALA A 57 -3.84 2.89 -8.56
CA ALA A 57 -4.41 2.90 -9.90
C ALA A 57 -5.50 1.83 -10.05
N ALA A 58 -5.26 0.61 -9.56
CA ALA A 58 -6.24 -0.48 -9.58
C ALA A 58 -7.48 -0.16 -8.74
N VAL A 59 -7.29 0.43 -7.55
CA VAL A 59 -8.38 0.91 -6.69
C VAL A 59 -9.18 1.99 -7.41
N GLY A 60 -8.51 2.95 -8.05
CA GLY A 60 -9.18 3.99 -8.84
C GLY A 60 -10.03 3.40 -9.97
N LEU A 61 -9.52 2.41 -10.69
CA LEU A 61 -10.27 1.70 -11.74
C LEU A 61 -11.44 0.89 -11.17
N LEU A 62 -11.24 0.19 -10.05
CA LEU A 62 -12.28 -0.62 -9.41
C LEU A 62 -13.43 0.22 -8.83
N LEU A 63 -13.13 1.47 -8.44
CA LEU A 63 -14.09 2.42 -7.88
C LEU A 63 -14.68 3.38 -8.90
N ASN A 64 -14.32 3.25 -10.19
CA ASN A 64 -14.77 4.11 -11.29
C ASN A 64 -16.19 3.79 -11.80
N ASP A 65 -16.91 2.91 -11.10
CA ASP A 65 -18.36 2.72 -11.20
C ASP A 65 -19.11 3.62 -10.19
#